data_AF-A0A016SWC6-F1
#
_entry.id   AF-A0A016SWC6-F1
#
_cell.length_a   1.000
_cell.length_b   1.000
_cell.length_c   1.000
_cell.angle_alpha   90.00
_cell.angle_beta   90.00
_cell.angle_gamma   90.00
#
_symmetry.space_group_name_H-M   'P 1'
#
loop_
_entity.id
_entity.type
_entity.pdbx_description
1 polymer ?
#
loop_
_entity_poly.entity_id
_entity_poly.type
_entity_poly.pdbx_seq_one_letter_code
_entity_poly.pdbx_strand_id
1 'polypeptide(L)'
;MRAAFPEEVRGAVGSSAPIEAKLDFYEYLEVVERSLRKYSPECADNIGKGFDEIHKLVLTKSGRKKLSDLFTLKPAWSENTIVSDQDIQFFFHTIYTVYQAMVQQDHRNEVCMIMTNKTNSPLQNMAYLNERIIEYWQHRPFSHTQNNYTDYIEFLRTAQKYGPQSATMRLWVWQTCTEFGFYHSTDSGYSIFGSPTPLNFYTRTCVDVFGDQYNTAAIEKSVRMINKFFGGRDKYEGSNVVATNGDIDPWHALGLYKSNDASVVTFLLNGSSHCADMFLPSTPDIVKAQTLIEQNVRRWLTEEITSTPRRTTKQTTSTPRPNTSIPTKPTIISPTTTSKLANCEGCIFVILYFVLLRVFCLS
;
A
#
# COMPACT_ATOMS: atom_id res chain seq x y z
N MET A 1 -5.43 10.77 15.16
CA MET A 1 -5.95 10.92 16.55
C MET A 1 -5.53 12.23 17.18
N ARG A 2 -4.24 12.49 17.39
CA ARG A 2 -3.76 13.71 18.07
C ARG A 2 -4.35 15.04 17.56
N ALA A 3 -4.46 15.22 16.25
CA ALA A 3 -5.04 16.45 15.68
C ALA A 3 -6.55 16.64 15.92
N ALA A 4 -7.30 15.55 16.12
CA ALA A 4 -8.75 15.58 16.28
C ALA A 4 -9.19 15.54 17.75
N PHE A 5 -8.43 14.85 18.60
CA PHE A 5 -8.72 14.64 20.02
C PHE A 5 -7.50 15.01 20.89
N PRO A 6 -7.06 16.28 20.88
CA PRO A 6 -5.88 16.72 21.62
C PRO A 6 -6.05 16.66 23.15
N GLU A 7 -7.28 16.59 23.63
CA GLU A 7 -7.64 16.38 25.04
C GLU A 7 -7.44 14.93 25.49
N GLU A 8 -7.62 13.96 24.59
CA GLU A 8 -7.49 12.53 24.90
C GLU A 8 -6.09 11.97 24.62
N VAL A 9 -5.39 12.51 23.62
CA VAL A 9 -4.10 11.98 23.15
C VAL A 9 -3.02 13.05 23.32
N ARG A 10 -2.09 12.86 24.26
CA ARG A 10 -1.06 13.87 24.61
C ARG A 10 -0.05 14.18 23.49
N GLY A 11 0.25 13.19 22.66
CA GLY A 11 1.14 13.31 21.51
C GLY A 11 1.03 12.09 20.61
N ALA A 12 1.64 12.14 19.42
CA ALA A 12 1.62 11.03 18.46
C ALA A 12 2.95 10.86 17.74
N VAL A 13 3.27 9.61 17.40
CA VAL A 13 4.35 9.27 16.47
C VAL A 13 3.68 8.78 15.18
N GLY A 14 3.93 9.47 14.08
CA GLY A 14 3.50 9.09 12.74
C GLY A 14 4.69 8.59 11.94
N SER A 15 5.02 7.31 12.10
CA SER A 15 6.06 6.63 11.31
C SER A 15 5.51 6.29 9.93
N SER A 16 6.20 6.76 8.88
CA SER A 16 5.83 6.59 7.46
C SER A 16 4.36 6.90 7.14
N ALA A 17 3.77 7.86 7.85
CA ALA A 17 2.34 8.13 7.76
C ALA A 17 2.00 8.98 6.51
N PRO A 18 1.19 8.47 5.56
CA PRO A 18 0.73 9.25 4.41
C PRO A 18 -0.40 10.20 4.84
N ILE A 19 -0.04 11.41 5.27
CA ILE A 19 -0.99 12.39 5.82
C ILE A 19 -1.87 13.04 4.74
N GLU A 20 -1.38 13.16 3.51
CA GLU A 20 -2.17 13.65 2.38
C GLU A 20 -2.97 12.52 1.75
N ALA A 21 -4.30 12.48 1.94
CA ALA A 21 -5.15 11.59 1.14
C ALA A 21 -5.08 12.00 -0.33
N LYS A 22 -4.91 11.06 -1.26
CA LYS A 22 -4.74 11.41 -2.67
C LYS A 22 -5.43 10.39 -3.56
N LEU A 23 -6.37 10.83 -4.40
CA LEU A 23 -7.11 9.92 -5.29
C LEU A 23 -6.16 9.15 -6.20
N ASP A 24 -5.41 9.88 -7.02
CA ASP A 24 -4.44 9.35 -7.96
C ASP A 24 -3.02 9.54 -7.42
N PHE A 25 -2.39 8.44 -7.02
CA PHE A 25 -1.09 8.42 -6.34
C PHE A 25 -0.01 7.76 -7.19
N TYR A 26 0.20 8.30 -8.39
CA TYR A 26 1.25 7.86 -9.30
C TYR A 26 2.67 8.05 -8.74
N GLU A 27 2.90 9.01 -7.84
CA GLU A 27 4.23 9.24 -7.25
C GLU A 27 4.74 8.04 -6.47
N TYR A 28 3.86 7.15 -6.01
CA TYR A 28 4.28 5.89 -5.38
C TYR A 28 5.22 5.13 -6.31
N LEU A 29 4.85 4.94 -7.58
CA LEU A 29 5.66 4.19 -8.54
C LEU A 29 6.91 4.95 -8.99
N GLU A 30 6.87 6.28 -9.02
CA GLU A 30 8.06 7.11 -9.26
C GLU A 30 9.10 6.95 -8.15
N VAL A 31 8.66 6.88 -6.89
CA VAL A 31 9.56 6.63 -5.76
C VAL A 31 10.09 5.19 -5.81
N VAL A 32 9.27 4.19 -6.14
CA VAL A 32 9.73 2.79 -6.33
C VAL A 32 10.86 2.73 -7.37
N GLU A 33 10.67 3.36 -8.53
CA GLU A 33 11.73 3.45 -9.53
C GLU A 33 12.97 4.15 -8.96
N ARG A 34 12.81 5.34 -8.39
CA ARG A 34 13.94 6.14 -7.89
C ARG A 34 14.75 5.37 -6.85
N SER A 35 14.07 4.63 -5.98
CA SER A 35 14.66 3.77 -4.96
C SER A 35 15.49 2.63 -5.56
N LEU A 36 14.96 1.96 -6.59
CA LEU A 36 15.68 0.89 -7.30
C LEU A 36 16.86 1.45 -8.10
N ARG A 37 16.66 2.57 -8.80
CA ARG A 37 17.68 3.23 -9.62
C ARG A 37 18.82 3.79 -8.77
N LYS A 38 18.51 4.37 -7.60
CA LYS A 38 19.51 4.81 -6.61
C LYS A 38 20.33 3.63 -6.07
N TYR A 39 19.70 2.46 -5.92
CA TYR A 39 20.38 1.24 -5.49
C TYR A 39 21.26 0.62 -6.60
N SER A 40 20.71 0.46 -7.80
CA SER A 40 21.43 -0.02 -8.98
C SER A 40 20.76 0.50 -10.27
N PRO A 41 21.44 1.36 -11.05
CA PRO A 41 20.92 1.82 -12.33
C PRO A 41 20.67 0.69 -13.34
N GLU A 42 21.57 -0.30 -13.41
CA GLU A 42 21.43 -1.46 -14.30
C GLU A 42 20.19 -2.29 -13.97
N CYS A 43 19.91 -2.47 -12.67
CA CYS A 43 18.70 -3.13 -12.19
C CYS A 43 17.43 -2.41 -12.66
N ALA A 44 17.33 -1.09 -12.44
CA ALA A 44 16.20 -0.30 -12.89
C ALA A 44 16.03 -0.33 -14.41
N ASP A 45 17.13 -0.25 -15.17
CA ASP A 45 17.09 -0.31 -16.63
C ASP A 45 16.63 -1.68 -17.15
N ASN A 46 17.04 -2.77 -16.50
CA ASN A 46 16.57 -4.12 -16.85
C ASN A 46 15.09 -4.29 -16.49
N ILE A 47 14.62 -3.71 -15.39
CA ILE A 47 13.19 -3.68 -15.06
C ILE A 47 12.41 -2.94 -16.15
N GLY A 48 12.88 -1.75 -16.58
CA GLY A 48 12.28 -1.00 -17.67
C GLY A 48 12.20 -1.80 -18.98
N LYS A 49 13.31 -2.43 -19.39
CA LYS A 49 13.33 -3.30 -20.58
C LYS A 49 12.35 -4.47 -20.48
N GLY A 50 12.19 -5.04 -19.29
CA GLY A 50 11.22 -6.10 -19.03
C GLY A 50 9.78 -5.62 -19.25
N PHE A 51 9.40 -4.48 -18.66
CA PHE A 51 8.07 -3.89 -18.87
C PHE A 51 7.85 -3.48 -20.32
N ASP A 52 8.84 -2.90 -21.00
CA ASP A 52 8.77 -2.58 -22.43
C ASP A 52 8.48 -3.82 -23.29
N GLU A 53 9.06 -4.98 -22.94
CA GLU A 53 8.76 -6.23 -23.64
C GLU A 53 7.35 -6.72 -23.32
N ILE A 54 6.91 -6.65 -22.06
CA ILE A 54 5.53 -6.99 -21.67
C ILE A 54 4.52 -6.14 -22.46
N HIS A 55 4.73 -4.82 -22.53
CA HIS A 55 3.90 -3.88 -23.29
C HIS A 55 3.75 -4.28 -24.75
N LYS A 56 4.82 -4.77 -25.40
CA LYS A 56 4.76 -5.25 -26.79
C LYS A 56 4.03 -6.59 -26.89
N LEU A 57 4.28 -7.51 -25.96
CA LEU A 57 3.74 -8.86 -26.01
C LEU A 57 2.22 -8.89 -25.75
N VAL A 58 1.68 -8.04 -24.88
CA VAL A 58 0.23 -8.03 -24.60
C VAL A 58 -0.62 -7.66 -25.83
N LEU A 59 -0.05 -6.94 -26.80
CA LEU A 59 -0.76 -6.46 -28.00
C LEU A 59 -1.11 -7.58 -28.98
N THR A 60 -0.40 -8.71 -28.95
CA THR A 60 -0.60 -9.80 -29.91
C THR A 60 -1.08 -11.08 -29.22
N LYS A 61 -1.83 -11.90 -29.96
CA LYS A 61 -2.34 -13.20 -29.48
C LYS A 61 -1.21 -14.14 -29.05
N SER A 62 -0.19 -14.28 -29.90
CA SER A 62 0.99 -15.10 -29.63
C SER A 62 1.84 -14.53 -28.49
N GLY A 63 1.95 -13.20 -28.39
CA GLY A 63 2.65 -12.55 -27.28
C GLY A 63 1.96 -12.75 -25.93
N ARG A 64 0.62 -12.66 -25.88
CA ARG A 64 -0.16 -13.03 -24.68
C ARG A 64 0.02 -14.49 -24.29
N LYS A 65 0.06 -15.40 -25.27
CA LYS A 65 0.40 -16.80 -25.00
C LYS A 65 1.81 -16.95 -24.41
N LYS A 66 2.82 -16.27 -24.98
CA LYS A 66 4.19 -16.26 -24.44
C LYS A 66 4.23 -15.78 -22.99
N LEU A 67 3.53 -14.69 -22.67
CA LEU A 67 3.40 -14.19 -21.30
C LEU A 67 2.69 -15.21 -20.39
N SER A 68 1.63 -15.86 -20.90
CA SER A 68 0.92 -16.91 -20.17
C SER A 68 1.80 -18.08 -19.78
N ASP A 69 2.62 -18.55 -20.73
CA ASP A 69 3.52 -19.67 -20.50
C ASP A 69 4.66 -19.25 -19.55
N LEU A 70 5.21 -18.05 -19.72
CA LEU A 70 6.37 -17.58 -18.95
C LEU A 70 6.03 -17.25 -17.48
N PHE A 71 4.89 -16.61 -17.22
CA PHE A 71 4.46 -16.24 -15.87
C PHE A 71 3.53 -17.28 -15.24
N THR A 72 3.27 -18.40 -15.92
CA THR A 72 2.31 -19.44 -15.51
C THR A 72 0.96 -18.80 -15.13
N LEU A 73 0.34 -18.10 -16.08
CA LEU A 73 -0.89 -17.34 -15.83
C LEU A 73 -2.10 -18.25 -15.58
N LYS A 74 -2.98 -17.84 -14.67
CA LYS A 74 -4.27 -18.48 -14.42
C LYS A 74 -5.40 -17.43 -14.33
N PRO A 75 -6.39 -17.49 -15.23
CA PRO A 75 -6.52 -18.41 -16.36
C PRO A 75 -5.46 -18.15 -17.46
N ALA A 76 -5.06 -19.21 -18.16
CA ALA A 76 -4.07 -19.10 -19.22
C ALA A 76 -4.60 -18.26 -20.39
N TRP A 77 -3.75 -17.36 -20.91
CA TRP A 77 -4.03 -16.68 -22.17
C TRP A 77 -3.57 -17.55 -23.34
N SER A 78 -4.52 -17.90 -24.19
CA SER A 78 -4.28 -18.56 -25.48
C SER A 78 -4.55 -17.59 -26.62
N GLU A 79 -4.24 -18.00 -27.85
CA GLU A 79 -4.55 -17.19 -29.03
C GLU A 79 -6.05 -16.97 -29.26
N ASN A 80 -6.89 -17.80 -28.63
CA ASN A 80 -8.34 -17.73 -28.69
C ASN A 80 -8.97 -17.10 -27.44
N THR A 81 -8.18 -16.84 -26.41
CA THR A 81 -8.67 -16.20 -25.19
C THR A 81 -9.01 -14.74 -25.50
N ILE A 82 -10.25 -14.35 -25.20
CA ILE A 82 -10.64 -12.94 -25.18
C ILE A 82 -10.09 -12.36 -23.89
N VAL A 83 -9.15 -11.43 -24.01
CA VAL A 83 -8.51 -10.75 -22.88
C VAL A 83 -9.02 -9.32 -22.87
N SER A 84 -9.66 -8.92 -21.77
CA SER A 84 -10.17 -7.56 -21.62
C SER A 84 -9.05 -6.57 -21.26
N ASP A 85 -9.31 -5.28 -21.45
CA ASP A 85 -8.38 -4.25 -20.98
C ASP A 85 -8.19 -4.32 -19.47
N GLN A 86 -9.24 -4.68 -18.70
CA GLN A 86 -9.11 -4.85 -17.25
C GLN A 86 -8.22 -6.04 -16.88
N ASP A 87 -8.25 -7.15 -17.64
CA ASP A 87 -7.36 -8.28 -17.40
C ASP A 87 -5.89 -7.89 -17.67
N ILE A 88 -5.65 -7.08 -18.71
CA ILE A 88 -4.31 -6.56 -19.00
C ILE A 88 -3.85 -5.61 -17.89
N GLN A 89 -4.68 -4.64 -17.51
CA GLN A 89 -4.39 -3.68 -16.43
C GLN A 89 -4.14 -4.40 -15.11
N PHE A 90 -4.93 -5.44 -14.80
CA PHE A 90 -4.76 -6.25 -13.60
C PHE A 90 -3.48 -7.10 -13.65
N PHE A 91 -3.15 -7.67 -14.81
CA PHE A 91 -1.88 -8.39 -14.98
C PHE A 91 -0.68 -7.48 -14.72
N PHE A 92 -0.63 -6.29 -15.33
CA PHE A 92 0.44 -5.33 -15.05
C PHE A 92 0.48 -4.92 -13.58
N HIS A 93 -0.68 -4.67 -12.97
CA HIS A 93 -0.79 -4.41 -11.54
C HIS A 93 -0.16 -5.53 -10.70
N THR A 94 -0.49 -6.78 -10.98
CA THR A 94 0.11 -7.94 -10.31
C THR A 94 1.63 -7.95 -10.43
N ILE A 95 2.17 -7.67 -11.63
CA ILE A 95 3.62 -7.70 -11.86
C ILE A 95 4.34 -6.53 -11.17
N TYR A 96 3.86 -5.28 -11.28
CA TYR A 96 4.59 -4.16 -10.64
C TYR A 96 4.45 -4.15 -9.12
N THR A 97 3.39 -4.75 -8.56
CA THR A 97 3.18 -4.80 -7.10
C THR A 97 4.28 -5.63 -6.40
N VAL A 98 4.91 -6.57 -7.10
CA VAL A 98 6.12 -7.25 -6.63
C VAL A 98 7.21 -6.25 -6.26
N TYR A 99 7.52 -5.29 -7.14
CA TYR A 99 8.54 -4.28 -6.89
C TYR A 99 8.11 -3.29 -5.80
N GLN A 100 6.83 -2.90 -5.78
CA GLN A 100 6.28 -2.04 -4.73
C GLN A 100 6.52 -2.64 -3.34
N ALA A 101 6.17 -3.91 -3.16
CA ALA A 101 6.31 -4.60 -1.89
C ALA A 101 7.78 -4.77 -1.49
N MET A 102 8.63 -5.16 -2.44
CA MET A 102 10.05 -5.39 -2.16
C MET A 102 10.79 -4.11 -1.79
N VAL A 103 10.48 -2.98 -2.45
CA VAL A 103 11.04 -1.67 -2.05
C VAL A 103 10.55 -1.26 -0.66
N GLN A 104 9.25 -1.41 -0.38
CA GLN A 104 8.66 -1.06 0.92
C GLN A 104 9.28 -1.86 2.07
N GLN A 105 9.65 -3.13 1.83
CA GLN A 105 10.24 -4.05 2.81
C GLN A 105 11.78 -4.03 2.86
N ASP A 106 12.43 -3.10 2.15
CA ASP A 106 13.90 -2.99 2.02
C ASP A 106 14.61 -4.18 1.35
N HIS A 107 13.91 -4.90 0.48
CA HIS A 107 14.46 -6.04 -0.27
C HIS A 107 14.95 -5.68 -1.68
N ARG A 108 15.55 -4.48 -1.83
CA ARG A 108 16.05 -4.00 -3.13
C ARG A 108 17.25 -4.81 -3.62
N ASN A 109 18.06 -5.33 -2.70
CA ASN A 109 19.20 -6.18 -3.00
C ASN A 109 18.77 -7.49 -3.66
N GLU A 110 17.72 -8.16 -3.17
CA GLU A 110 17.22 -9.39 -3.78
C GLU A 110 16.64 -9.14 -5.17
N VAL A 111 15.84 -8.08 -5.32
CA VAL A 111 15.30 -7.67 -6.63
C VAL A 111 16.44 -7.44 -7.61
N CYS A 112 17.42 -6.63 -7.24
CA CYS A 112 18.48 -6.25 -8.16
C CYS A 112 19.45 -7.38 -8.46
N MET A 113 19.76 -8.25 -7.50
CA MET A 113 20.54 -9.46 -7.76
C MET A 113 19.89 -10.35 -8.84
N ILE A 114 18.56 -10.50 -8.80
CA ILE A 114 17.82 -11.26 -9.82
C ILE A 114 17.78 -10.51 -11.15
N MET A 115 17.44 -9.22 -11.13
CA MET A 115 17.25 -8.44 -12.36
C MET A 115 18.55 -8.16 -13.11
N THR A 116 19.72 -8.21 -12.45
CA THR A 116 21.04 -8.08 -13.10
C THR A 116 21.67 -9.43 -13.48
N ASN A 117 20.97 -10.55 -13.31
CA ASN A 117 21.48 -11.86 -13.73
C ASN A 117 21.55 -11.95 -15.27
N LYS A 118 22.77 -12.05 -15.81
CA LYS A 118 23.05 -12.03 -17.26
C LYS A 118 22.80 -13.35 -17.97
N THR A 119 22.54 -14.44 -17.24
CA THR A 119 22.21 -15.75 -17.83
C THR A 119 20.82 -15.76 -18.48
N ASN A 120 19.94 -14.86 -18.05
CA ASN A 120 18.56 -14.73 -18.50
C ASN A 120 18.32 -13.36 -19.16
N SER A 121 17.30 -13.28 -20.00
CA SER A 121 16.76 -11.98 -20.43
C SER A 121 16.09 -11.24 -19.25
N PRO A 122 15.95 -9.91 -19.32
CA PRO A 122 15.23 -9.17 -18.28
C PRO A 122 13.81 -9.69 -18.02
N LEU A 123 13.06 -10.04 -19.07
CA LEU A 123 11.71 -10.59 -18.94
C LEU A 123 11.69 -11.95 -18.21
N GLN A 124 12.67 -12.83 -18.46
CA GLN A 124 12.81 -14.09 -17.74
C GLN A 124 13.17 -13.87 -16.26
N ASN A 125 14.03 -12.89 -15.95
CA ASN A 125 14.33 -12.52 -14.57
C ASN A 125 13.08 -11.99 -13.85
N MET A 126 12.21 -11.23 -14.53
CA MET A 126 10.95 -10.78 -13.94
C MET A 126 10.03 -11.96 -13.59
N ALA A 127 9.90 -12.93 -14.48
CA ALA A 127 9.07 -14.11 -14.23
C ALA A 127 9.59 -14.94 -13.06
N TYR A 128 10.91 -15.14 -13.00
CA TYR A 128 11.57 -15.80 -11.87
C TYR A 128 11.38 -15.02 -10.56
N LEU A 129 11.56 -13.70 -10.57
CA LEU A 129 11.31 -12.87 -9.38
C LEU A 129 9.86 -13.01 -8.91
N ASN A 130 8.89 -12.92 -9.82
CA ASN A 130 7.47 -13.05 -9.51
C ASN A 130 7.16 -14.41 -8.87
N GLU A 131 7.66 -15.51 -9.44
CA GLU A 131 7.56 -16.85 -8.85
C GLU A 131 8.10 -16.87 -7.41
N ARG A 132 9.36 -16.47 -7.22
CA ARG A 132 10.05 -16.52 -5.92
C ARG A 132 9.34 -15.71 -4.84
N ILE A 133 8.82 -14.55 -5.19
CA ILE A 133 8.12 -13.68 -4.25
C ILE A 133 6.74 -14.23 -3.90
N ILE A 134 6.02 -14.82 -4.86
CA ILE A 134 4.77 -15.52 -4.59
C ILE A 134 4.99 -16.71 -3.65
N GLU A 135 6.05 -17.51 -3.85
CA GLU A 135 6.39 -18.63 -2.94
C GLU A 135 6.65 -18.17 -1.52
N TYR A 136 7.48 -17.13 -1.38
CA TYR A 136 7.86 -16.58 -0.09
C TYR A 136 6.63 -16.10 0.69
N TRP A 137 5.74 -15.35 0.03
CA TRP A 137 4.55 -14.81 0.67
C TRP A 137 3.48 -15.85 0.98
N GLN A 138 3.27 -16.82 0.11
CA GLN A 138 2.26 -17.86 0.33
C GLN A 138 2.77 -18.98 1.25
N HIS A 139 4.07 -19.02 1.56
CA HIS A 139 4.70 -20.09 2.34
C HIS A 139 4.40 -21.48 1.75
N ARG A 140 4.33 -21.58 0.41
CA ARG A 140 4.07 -22.80 -0.34
C ARG A 140 4.70 -22.72 -1.74
N PRO A 141 4.89 -23.87 -2.43
CA PRO A 141 5.44 -23.87 -3.78
C PRO A 141 4.61 -23.04 -4.75
N PHE A 142 5.28 -22.44 -5.73
CA PHE A 142 4.62 -21.63 -6.74
C PHE A 142 3.63 -22.48 -7.54
N SER A 143 2.46 -21.91 -7.79
CA SER A 143 1.44 -22.57 -8.59
C SER A 143 1.16 -21.82 -9.88
N HIS A 144 0.86 -20.52 -9.78
CA HIS A 144 0.50 -19.68 -10.91
C HIS A 144 0.45 -18.20 -10.50
N THR A 145 0.38 -17.34 -11.51
CA THR A 145 0.15 -15.89 -11.38
C THR A 145 -1.28 -15.55 -11.80
N GLN A 146 -2.00 -14.79 -10.98
CA GLN A 146 -3.37 -14.37 -11.30
C GLN A 146 -3.39 -13.17 -12.24
N ASN A 147 -4.30 -13.21 -13.21
CA ASN A 147 -4.41 -12.21 -14.26
C ASN A 147 -5.85 -11.98 -14.73
N ASN A 148 -6.86 -12.48 -14.02
CA ASN A 148 -8.26 -12.25 -14.35
C ASN A 148 -8.90 -11.24 -13.40
N TYR A 149 -9.44 -10.16 -13.97
CA TYR A 149 -10.06 -9.09 -13.21
C TYR A 149 -11.37 -9.51 -12.55
N THR A 150 -12.20 -10.31 -13.24
CA THR A 150 -13.47 -10.80 -12.68
C THR A 150 -13.24 -11.64 -11.42
N ASP A 151 -12.26 -12.54 -11.45
CA ASP A 151 -11.85 -13.34 -10.30
C ASP A 151 -11.36 -12.46 -9.14
N TYR A 152 -10.62 -11.39 -9.44
CA TYR A 152 -10.19 -10.39 -8.46
C TYR A 152 -11.38 -9.69 -7.78
N ILE A 153 -12.36 -9.26 -8.55
CA ILE A 153 -13.58 -8.62 -8.02
C ILE A 153 -14.39 -9.60 -7.16
N GLU A 154 -14.56 -10.84 -7.62
CA GLU A 154 -15.30 -11.85 -6.86
C GLU A 154 -14.60 -12.21 -5.55
N PHE A 155 -13.26 -12.30 -5.57
CA PHE A 155 -12.46 -12.43 -4.37
C PHE A 155 -12.73 -11.28 -3.40
N LEU A 156 -12.66 -10.03 -3.84
CA LEU A 156 -12.90 -8.88 -2.96
C LEU A 156 -14.33 -8.84 -2.40
N ARG A 157 -15.34 -9.23 -3.19
CA ARG A 157 -16.73 -9.32 -2.71
C ARG A 157 -16.93 -10.37 -1.64
N THR A 158 -16.16 -11.46 -1.70
CA THR A 158 -16.31 -12.63 -0.82
C THR A 158 -15.13 -12.84 0.14
N ALA A 159 -14.22 -11.88 0.25
CA ALA A 159 -12.92 -12.01 0.91
C ALA A 159 -13.01 -12.57 2.34
N GLN A 160 -14.05 -12.18 3.08
CA GLN A 160 -14.33 -12.65 4.44
C GLN A 160 -14.51 -14.17 4.56
N LYS A 161 -14.92 -14.86 3.49
CA LYS A 161 -15.07 -16.32 3.46
C LYS A 161 -13.73 -17.04 3.54
N TYR A 162 -12.64 -16.33 3.26
CA TYR A 162 -11.31 -16.90 3.16
C TYR A 162 -10.37 -16.55 4.31
N GLY A 163 -10.93 -16.09 5.43
CA GLY A 163 -10.19 -15.80 6.65
C GLY A 163 -9.87 -14.32 6.85
N PRO A 164 -9.29 -13.97 8.02
CA PRO A 164 -9.11 -12.59 8.44
C PRO A 164 -8.17 -11.80 7.54
N GLN A 165 -7.11 -12.41 6.99
CA GLN A 165 -6.17 -11.73 6.10
C GLN A 165 -6.86 -11.23 4.83
N SER A 166 -7.63 -12.10 4.19
CA SER A 166 -8.44 -11.75 3.01
C SER A 166 -9.52 -10.72 3.36
N ALA A 167 -10.18 -10.85 4.51
CA ALA A 167 -11.15 -9.86 4.99
C ALA A 167 -10.51 -8.46 5.13
N THR A 168 -9.29 -8.37 5.66
CA THR A 168 -8.54 -7.12 5.79
C THR A 168 -8.29 -6.45 4.44
N MET A 169 -8.00 -7.21 3.38
CA MET A 169 -7.84 -6.64 2.03
C MET A 169 -9.12 -5.93 1.57
N ARG A 170 -10.28 -6.57 1.75
CA ARG A 170 -11.58 -5.95 1.40
C ARG A 170 -11.85 -4.70 2.23
N LEU A 171 -11.53 -4.71 3.52
CA LEU A 171 -11.69 -3.55 4.39
C LEU A 171 -10.77 -2.39 3.98
N TRP A 172 -9.53 -2.69 3.58
CA TRP A 172 -8.63 -1.67 3.06
C TRP A 172 -9.15 -1.07 1.75
N VAL A 173 -9.55 -1.91 0.79
CA VAL A 173 -10.14 -1.42 -0.47
C VAL A 173 -11.40 -0.61 -0.19
N TRP A 174 -12.19 -0.96 0.82
CA TRP A 174 -13.32 -0.12 1.24
C TRP A 174 -12.87 1.28 1.71
N GLN A 175 -11.86 1.38 2.57
CA GLN A 175 -11.35 2.67 3.04
C GLN A 175 -10.80 3.53 1.89
N THR A 176 -10.08 2.93 0.93
CA THR A 176 -9.60 3.67 -0.24
C THR A 176 -10.75 4.17 -1.12
N CYS A 177 -11.80 3.35 -1.29
CA CYS A 177 -13.01 3.69 -2.04
C CYS A 177 -13.98 4.65 -1.31
N THR A 178 -13.75 4.98 -0.04
CA THR A 178 -14.69 5.79 0.76
C THR A 178 -14.06 6.99 1.42
N GLU A 179 -12.75 7.00 1.62
CA GLU A 179 -12.04 8.02 2.41
C GLU A 179 -10.77 8.50 1.70
N PHE A 180 -9.84 7.59 1.38
CA PHE A 180 -8.44 7.98 1.18
C PHE A 180 -7.97 8.07 -0.27
N GLY A 181 -8.56 7.30 -1.19
CA GLY A 181 -7.89 7.00 -2.46
C GLY A 181 -6.63 6.17 -2.21
N PHE A 182 -5.45 6.68 -2.57
CA PHE A 182 -4.17 5.98 -2.60
C PHE A 182 -4.05 4.96 -3.73
N TYR A 183 -4.57 5.30 -4.90
CA TYR A 183 -4.45 4.41 -6.06
C TYR A 183 -3.09 4.60 -6.71
N HIS A 184 -2.25 3.56 -6.64
CA HIS A 184 -0.89 3.55 -7.21
C HIS A 184 -0.97 3.35 -8.73
N SER A 185 -1.55 4.32 -9.42
CA SER A 185 -1.69 4.32 -10.87
C SER A 185 -0.33 4.53 -11.53
N THR A 186 -0.33 4.30 -12.84
CA THR A 186 0.80 4.59 -13.73
C THR A 186 0.52 5.81 -14.62
N ASP A 187 -0.43 6.67 -14.22
CA ASP A 187 -0.92 7.79 -15.04
C ASP A 187 0.13 8.87 -15.28
N SER A 188 1.23 8.91 -14.51
CA SER A 188 2.34 9.81 -14.83
C SER A 188 3.03 9.45 -16.14
N GLY A 189 3.05 8.17 -16.53
CA GLY A 189 3.71 7.68 -17.74
C GLY A 189 5.24 7.82 -17.77
N TYR A 190 5.86 8.39 -16.74
CA TYR A 190 7.30 8.68 -16.70
C TYR A 190 8.14 7.61 -15.99
N SER A 191 7.52 6.54 -15.51
CA SER A 191 8.23 5.49 -14.77
C SER A 191 8.69 4.32 -15.65
N ILE A 192 9.64 3.52 -15.16
CA ILE A 192 10.06 2.23 -15.78
C ILE A 192 8.92 1.21 -15.96
N PHE A 193 7.76 1.44 -15.34
CA PHE A 193 6.58 0.59 -15.48
C PHE A 193 5.75 0.93 -16.74
N GLY A 194 5.98 2.10 -17.35
CA GLY A 194 5.15 2.68 -18.41
C GLY A 194 3.82 3.21 -17.86
N SER A 195 2.74 3.12 -18.65
CA SER A 195 1.37 3.54 -18.28
C SER A 195 0.29 2.43 -18.43
N PRO A 196 0.51 1.19 -17.93
CA PRO A 196 -0.42 0.09 -18.16
C PRO A 196 -1.66 0.05 -17.25
N THR A 197 -1.61 0.66 -16.07
CA THR A 197 -2.64 0.58 -15.04
C THR A 197 -3.08 1.99 -14.64
N PRO A 198 -4.13 2.52 -15.27
CA PRO A 198 -4.61 3.88 -15.04
C PRO A 198 -5.49 3.99 -13.79
N LEU A 199 -5.75 5.21 -13.30
CA LEU A 199 -6.65 5.46 -12.16
C LEU A 199 -8.02 4.78 -12.32
N ASN A 200 -8.56 4.74 -13.55
CA ASN A 200 -9.89 4.16 -13.78
C ASN A 200 -9.95 2.66 -13.46
N PHE A 201 -8.83 1.92 -13.52
CA PHE A 201 -8.77 0.54 -13.05
C PHE A 201 -9.20 0.42 -11.58
N TYR A 202 -8.68 1.32 -10.75
CA TYR A 202 -8.95 1.33 -9.31
C TYR A 202 -10.35 1.84 -8.97
N THR A 203 -10.77 2.96 -9.57
CA THR A 203 -12.12 3.48 -9.29
C THR A 203 -13.21 2.56 -9.84
N ARG A 204 -12.91 1.81 -10.91
CA ARG A 204 -13.79 0.75 -11.41
C ARG A 204 -13.87 -0.43 -10.45
N THR A 205 -12.75 -0.83 -9.83
CA THR A 205 -12.73 -1.84 -8.76
C THR A 205 -13.69 -1.46 -7.64
N CYS A 206 -13.72 -0.20 -7.22
CA CYS A 206 -14.67 0.27 -6.19
C CYS A 206 -16.13 0.08 -6.58
N VAL A 207 -16.48 0.48 -7.80
CA VAL A 207 -17.84 0.32 -8.34
C VAL A 207 -18.21 -1.15 -8.42
N ASP A 208 -17.34 -1.98 -8.97
CA ASP A 208 -17.61 -3.39 -9.18
C ASP A 208 -17.69 -4.15 -7.84
N VAL A 209 -16.94 -3.77 -6.79
CA VAL A 209 -16.99 -4.47 -5.48
C VAL A 209 -18.13 -3.95 -4.60
N PHE A 210 -18.39 -2.65 -4.57
CA PHE A 210 -19.25 -2.02 -3.56
C PHE A 210 -20.50 -1.32 -4.11
N GLY A 211 -20.60 -1.10 -5.42
CA GLY A 211 -21.75 -0.50 -6.11
C GLY A 211 -21.48 0.89 -6.71
N ASP A 212 -22.37 1.32 -7.60
CA ASP A 212 -22.25 2.54 -8.43
C ASP A 212 -22.12 3.84 -7.63
N GLN A 213 -22.54 3.85 -6.37
CA GLN A 213 -22.39 5.01 -5.47
C GLN A 213 -20.93 5.28 -5.09
N TYR A 214 -20.02 4.31 -5.25
CA TYR A 214 -18.58 4.45 -4.98
C TYR A 214 -17.79 4.73 -6.27
N ASN A 215 -18.35 5.55 -7.15
CA ASN A 215 -17.67 6.01 -8.36
C ASN A 215 -16.60 7.07 -8.09
N THR A 216 -15.80 7.38 -9.11
CA THR A 216 -14.66 8.32 -9.05
C THR A 216 -15.03 9.67 -8.41
N ALA A 217 -16.17 10.26 -8.75
CA ALA A 217 -16.56 11.57 -8.23
C ALA A 217 -16.91 11.51 -6.74
N ALA A 218 -17.51 10.42 -6.28
CA ALA A 218 -17.77 10.19 -4.86
C ALA A 218 -16.46 10.02 -4.07
N ILE A 219 -15.53 9.21 -4.58
CA ILE A 219 -14.21 9.00 -3.94
C ILE A 219 -13.44 10.32 -3.87
N GLU A 220 -13.36 11.06 -4.97
CA GLU A 220 -12.66 12.35 -5.01
C GLU A 220 -13.25 13.37 -4.03
N LYS A 221 -14.59 13.37 -3.89
CA LYS A 221 -15.26 14.18 -2.87
C LYS A 221 -14.84 13.77 -1.47
N SER A 222 -14.77 12.47 -1.16
CA SER A 222 -14.29 11.97 0.12
C SER A 222 -12.86 12.36 0.42
N VAL A 223 -11.94 12.19 -0.54
CA VAL A 223 -10.53 12.59 -0.41
C VAL A 223 -10.43 14.08 -0.04
N ARG A 224 -11.15 14.95 -0.76
CA ARG A 224 -11.20 16.38 -0.44
C ARG A 224 -11.76 16.66 0.95
N MET A 225 -12.77 15.91 1.40
CA MET A 225 -13.34 16.07 2.75
C MET A 225 -12.35 15.67 3.83
N ILE A 226 -11.62 14.56 3.65
CA ILE A 226 -10.58 14.09 4.58
C ILE A 226 -9.44 15.11 4.68
N ASN A 227 -8.89 15.56 3.55
CA ASN A 227 -7.81 16.57 3.58
C ASN A 227 -8.29 17.90 4.12
N LYS A 228 -9.54 18.30 3.87
CA LYS A 228 -10.11 19.50 4.48
C LYS A 228 -10.25 19.36 6.00
N PHE A 229 -10.60 18.17 6.50
CA PHE A 229 -10.79 17.94 7.92
C PHE A 229 -9.46 17.84 8.69
N PHE A 230 -8.47 17.13 8.15
CA PHE A 230 -7.17 16.91 8.81
C PHE A 230 -6.06 17.88 8.38
N GLY A 231 -6.29 18.65 7.32
CA GLY A 231 -5.33 19.63 6.78
C GLY A 231 -4.38 19.06 5.71
N GLY A 232 -4.37 17.73 5.51
CA GLY A 232 -3.42 17.09 4.61
C GLY A 232 -1.97 17.36 5.03
N ARG A 233 -1.01 17.13 4.14
CA ARG A 233 0.42 17.28 4.49
C ARG A 233 0.90 18.73 4.59
N ASP A 234 0.22 19.67 3.93
CA ASP A 234 0.68 21.06 3.83
C ASP A 234 -0.05 22.02 4.79
N LYS A 235 -1.23 21.63 5.30
CA LYS A 235 -2.05 22.43 6.24
C LYS A 235 -2.38 21.67 7.51
N TYR A 236 -1.54 20.71 7.90
CA TYR A 236 -1.69 19.99 9.16
C TYR A 236 -1.69 20.96 10.36
N GLU A 237 -2.74 20.91 11.19
CA GLU A 237 -2.92 21.80 12.36
C GLU A 237 -2.74 21.08 13.71
N GLY A 238 -2.28 19.84 13.71
CA GLY A 238 -2.02 19.11 14.95
C GLY A 238 -0.76 19.61 15.66
N SER A 239 -0.63 19.28 16.94
CA SER A 239 0.53 19.58 17.79
C SER A 239 1.04 18.32 18.47
N ASN A 240 2.24 18.36 19.05
CA ASN A 240 2.89 17.24 19.74
C ASN A 240 2.94 15.98 18.87
N VAL A 241 3.56 16.11 17.70
CA VAL A 241 3.69 15.01 16.73
C VAL A 241 5.13 14.87 16.29
N VAL A 242 5.65 13.64 16.27
CA VAL A 242 6.87 13.32 15.52
C VAL A 242 6.45 12.57 14.27
N ALA A 243 6.74 13.11 13.09
CA ALA A 243 6.48 12.48 11.80
C ALA A 243 7.80 12.07 11.14
N THR A 244 8.04 10.76 11.07
CA THR A 244 9.24 10.17 10.47
C THR A 244 8.87 9.56 9.12
N ASN A 245 9.73 9.69 8.12
CA ASN A 245 9.55 9.05 6.82
C ASN A 245 10.89 8.52 6.32
N GLY A 246 10.91 7.38 5.64
CA GLY A 246 12.09 6.90 4.92
C GLY A 246 12.14 7.44 3.49
N ASP A 247 13.32 7.84 2.99
CA ASP A 247 13.45 8.39 1.62
C ASP A 247 13.31 7.35 0.50
N ILE A 248 13.34 6.05 0.85
CA ILE A 248 13.11 4.93 -0.07
C ILE A 248 11.66 4.46 -0.05
N ASP A 249 10.95 4.71 1.04
CA ASP A 249 9.56 4.31 1.24
C ASP A 249 8.62 5.08 0.31
N PRO A 250 7.94 4.44 -0.65
CA PRO A 250 7.07 5.14 -1.58
C PRO A 250 5.96 5.98 -0.93
N TRP A 251 5.50 5.62 0.26
CA TRP A 251 4.49 6.39 1.01
C TRP A 251 4.99 7.76 1.45
N HIS A 252 6.32 7.96 1.54
CA HIS A 252 6.93 9.22 1.96
C HIS A 252 6.47 10.40 1.10
N ALA A 253 6.05 10.17 -0.15
CA ALA A 253 5.55 11.21 -1.05
C ALA A 253 4.28 11.91 -0.52
N LEU A 254 3.51 11.25 0.34
CA LEU A 254 2.32 11.81 1.01
C LEU A 254 2.58 12.18 2.48
N GLY A 255 3.83 12.07 2.93
CA GLY A 255 4.25 12.34 4.30
C GLY A 255 4.25 13.84 4.67
N LEU A 256 4.28 14.09 5.98
CA LEU A 256 4.35 15.41 6.58
C LEU A 256 5.81 15.88 6.73
N TYR A 257 6.14 17.04 6.15
CA TYR A 257 7.50 17.62 6.20
C TYR A 257 7.55 19.06 6.69
N LYS A 258 6.38 19.69 6.88
CA LYS A 258 6.26 21.09 7.30
C LYS A 258 5.09 21.24 8.24
N SER A 259 5.26 22.05 9.27
CA SER A 259 4.19 22.42 10.20
C SER A 259 4.43 23.85 10.68
N ASN A 260 3.34 24.54 11.01
CA ASN A 260 3.40 25.86 11.66
C ASN A 260 3.49 25.75 13.19
N ASP A 261 3.29 24.55 13.74
CA ASP A 261 3.41 24.29 15.18
C ASP A 261 4.82 23.75 15.50
N ALA A 262 5.54 24.44 16.39
CA ALA A 262 6.90 24.11 16.78
C ALA A 262 7.03 22.78 17.55
N SER A 263 5.92 22.22 18.05
CA SER A 263 5.88 20.90 18.70
C SER A 263 5.73 19.75 17.70
N VAL A 264 5.58 20.05 16.41
CA VAL A 264 5.58 19.06 15.34
C VAL A 264 6.99 18.94 14.78
N VAL A 265 7.60 17.78 14.98
CA VAL A 265 8.95 17.46 14.52
C VAL A 265 8.85 16.52 13.34
N THR A 266 9.49 16.86 12.22
CA THR A 266 9.54 15.99 11.03
C THR A 266 10.97 15.52 10.79
N PHE A 267 11.15 14.26 10.40
CA PHE A 267 12.47 13.73 10.07
C PHE A 267 12.41 12.76 8.88
N LEU A 268 13.23 13.03 7.85
CA LEU A 268 13.39 12.17 6.69
C LEU A 268 14.66 11.34 6.88
N LEU A 269 14.50 10.03 7.02
CA LEU A 269 15.58 9.07 7.19
C LEU A 269 16.16 8.71 5.81
N ASN A 270 17.43 9.01 5.58
CA ASN A 270 18.11 8.64 4.34
C ASN A 270 18.45 7.15 4.35
N GLY A 271 18.20 6.47 3.23
CA GLY A 271 18.50 5.04 3.11
C GLY A 271 17.48 4.12 3.79
N SER A 272 16.37 4.64 4.31
CA SER A 272 15.41 3.87 5.10
C SER A 272 14.10 3.59 4.36
N SER A 273 13.57 2.38 4.56
CA SER A 273 12.29 1.91 4.03
C SER A 273 11.13 2.18 4.99
N HIS A 274 9.99 1.54 4.74
CA HIS A 274 8.73 1.83 5.43
C HIS A 274 8.79 1.50 6.93
N CYS A 275 8.52 2.51 7.74
CA CYS A 275 8.51 2.45 9.20
C CYS A 275 9.79 1.92 9.85
N ALA A 276 10.95 2.08 9.21
CA ALA A 276 12.22 1.55 9.70
C ALA A 276 12.57 2.00 11.14
N ASP A 277 12.10 3.18 11.55
CA ASP A 277 12.30 3.74 12.89
C ASP A 277 11.58 2.95 14.02
N MET A 278 10.58 2.15 13.69
CA MET A 278 9.83 1.32 14.64
C MET A 278 10.53 -0.01 14.98
N PHE A 279 11.62 -0.35 14.27
CA PHE A 279 12.35 -1.61 14.43
C PHE A 279 13.68 -1.42 15.17
N LEU A 280 14.48 -2.48 15.26
CA LEU A 280 15.79 -2.42 15.93
C LEU A 280 16.70 -1.37 15.26
N PRO A 281 17.52 -0.65 16.07
CA PRO A 281 18.46 0.32 15.54
C PRO A 281 19.47 -0.35 14.61
N SER A 282 19.54 0.12 13.37
CA SER A 282 20.42 -0.45 12.34
C SER A 282 21.26 0.58 11.59
N THR A 283 20.82 1.85 11.55
CA THR A 283 21.56 2.96 10.91
C THR A 283 21.60 4.19 11.81
N PRO A 284 22.58 5.11 11.62
CA PRO A 284 22.63 6.37 12.37
C PRO A 284 21.34 7.20 12.27
N ASP A 285 20.69 7.23 11.11
CA ASP A 285 19.44 7.97 10.91
C ASP A 285 18.27 7.31 11.66
N ILE A 286 18.19 5.99 11.71
CA ILE A 286 17.21 5.27 12.52
C ILE A 286 17.42 5.58 14.01
N VAL A 287 18.66 5.51 14.50
CA VAL A 287 18.99 5.86 15.90
C VAL A 287 18.62 7.31 16.21
N LYS A 288 18.89 8.23 15.28
CA LYS A 288 18.51 9.65 15.41
C LYS A 288 16.99 9.83 15.45
N ALA A 289 16.24 9.14 14.58
CA ALA A 289 14.78 9.16 14.57
C ALA A 289 14.21 8.66 15.91
N GLN A 290 14.71 7.52 16.40
CA GLN A 290 14.32 6.93 17.69
C GLN A 290 14.64 7.87 18.86
N THR A 291 15.80 8.52 18.82
CA THR A 291 16.18 9.52 19.84
C THR A 291 15.23 10.72 19.82
N LEU A 292 14.89 11.25 18.64
CA LEU A 292 13.91 12.34 18.50
C LEU A 292 12.53 11.93 19.02
N ILE A 293 12.09 10.72 18.70
CA ILE A 293 10.83 10.15 19.19
C ILE A 293 10.86 10.09 20.72
N GLU A 294 11.89 9.48 21.32
CA GLU A 294 12.00 9.32 22.77
C GLU A 294 12.00 10.69 23.48
N GLN A 295 12.79 11.64 23.01
CA GLN A 295 12.90 12.97 23.60
C GLN A 295 11.56 13.71 23.59
N ASN A 296 10.84 13.67 22.46
CA ASN A 296 9.55 14.35 22.34
C ASN A 296 8.46 13.64 23.17
N VAL A 297 8.41 12.31 23.14
CA VAL A 297 7.46 11.54 23.98
C VAL A 297 7.70 11.83 25.46
N ARG A 298 8.96 11.80 25.93
CA ARG A 298 9.28 12.16 27.32
C ARG A 298 8.84 13.57 27.66
N ARG A 299 9.10 14.54 26.78
CA ARG A 299 8.69 15.94 26.95
C ARG A 299 7.17 16.06 27.11
N TRP A 300 6.38 15.44 26.23
CA TRP A 300 4.91 15.54 26.30
C TRP A 300 4.32 14.89 27.56
N LEU A 301 4.98 13.85 28.09
CA LEU A 301 4.59 13.17 29.33
C LEU A 301 4.92 13.97 30.60
N THR A 302 5.90 14.88 30.55
CA THR A 302 6.32 15.69 31.71
C THR A 302 5.80 17.12 31.69
N GLU A 303 5.43 17.66 30.53
CA GLU A 303 4.76 18.96 30.44
C GLU A 303 3.43 18.94 31.20
N GLU A 304 3.13 20.00 31.97
CA GLU A 304 1.81 20.16 32.59
C GLU A 304 0.71 20.29 31.52
N ILE A 305 -0.48 19.76 31.81
CA ILE A 305 -1.61 19.82 30.88
C ILE A 305 -2.19 21.24 30.91
N THR A 306 -1.65 22.14 30.11
CA THR A 306 -2.30 23.42 29.81
C THR A 306 -3.42 23.17 28.81
N SER A 307 -4.65 23.01 29.32
CA SER A 307 -5.84 22.94 28.49
C SER A 307 -6.01 24.26 27.73
N THR A 308 -5.59 24.31 26.48
CA THR A 308 -5.97 25.40 25.57
C THR A 308 -7.07 24.85 24.67
N PRO A 309 -8.34 25.23 24.87
CA PRO A 309 -9.44 24.73 24.06
C PRO A 309 -9.25 25.14 22.60
N ARG A 310 -9.45 24.20 21.67
CA ARG A 310 -9.55 24.52 20.24
C ARG A 310 -10.73 25.48 20.04
N ARG A 311 -10.55 26.51 19.20
CA ARG A 311 -11.63 27.41 18.79
C ARG A 311 -12.72 26.56 18.13
N THR A 312 -13.89 26.45 18.76
CA THR A 312 -15.00 25.60 18.34
C THR A 312 -15.47 25.98 16.93
N THR A 313 -15.18 25.14 15.95
CA THR A 313 -15.98 25.09 14.72
C THR A 313 -17.34 24.49 15.09
N LYS A 314 -18.42 25.22 14.76
CA LYS A 314 -19.82 24.88 15.08
C LYS A 314 -20.09 23.39 14.93
N GLN A 315 -20.61 22.77 15.99
CA GLN A 315 -21.16 21.41 15.99
C GLN A 315 -22.15 21.26 14.84
N THR A 316 -21.83 20.39 13.88
CA THR A 316 -22.84 19.82 13.00
C THR A 316 -23.51 18.70 13.79
N THR A 317 -24.80 18.87 14.08
CA THR A 317 -25.64 17.90 14.81
C THR A 317 -25.60 16.53 14.14
N SER A 318 -25.05 15.52 14.82
CA SER A 318 -25.15 14.11 14.43
C SER A 318 -26.49 13.54 14.90
N THR A 319 -27.19 12.88 13.98
CA THR A 319 -28.43 12.11 14.21
C THR A 319 -28.23 11.01 15.27
N PRO A 320 -29.23 10.68 16.11
CA PRO A 320 -29.07 9.70 17.18
C PRO A 320 -28.87 8.28 16.65
N ARG A 321 -27.94 7.55 17.24
CA ARG A 321 -27.67 6.12 16.98
C ARG A 321 -28.76 5.25 17.64
N PRO A 322 -29.27 4.18 17.00
CA PRO A 322 -30.25 3.28 17.62
C PRO A 322 -29.62 2.48 18.77
N ASN A 323 -30.38 2.31 19.86
CA ASN A 323 -30.01 1.47 20.99
C ASN A 323 -30.06 -0.02 20.62
N THR A 324 -28.95 -0.73 20.80
CA THR A 324 -28.92 -2.19 20.83
C THR A 324 -28.32 -2.66 22.16
N SER A 325 -29.14 -3.37 22.94
CA SER A 325 -28.77 -4.03 24.20
C SER A 325 -27.84 -5.22 23.93
N ILE A 326 -26.69 -5.25 24.58
CA ILE A 326 -25.74 -6.38 24.56
C ILE A 326 -26.06 -7.32 25.73
N PRO A 327 -26.28 -8.63 25.53
CA PRO A 327 -26.33 -9.59 26.63
C PRO A 327 -24.93 -9.92 27.14
N THR A 328 -24.74 -9.78 28.44
CA THR A 328 -23.55 -10.14 29.21
C THR A 328 -23.45 -11.65 29.41
N LYS A 329 -22.53 -12.32 28.71
CA LYS A 329 -21.80 -13.47 29.25
C LYS A 329 -20.46 -13.66 28.51
N PRO A 330 -19.32 -13.70 29.21
CA PRO A 330 -18.02 -13.96 28.58
C PRO A 330 -17.86 -15.47 28.35
N THR A 331 -17.73 -15.87 27.09
CA THR A 331 -17.25 -17.22 26.73
C THR A 331 -15.73 -17.17 26.69
N ILE A 332 -15.10 -17.77 27.69
CA ILE A 332 -13.65 -18.02 27.71
C ILE A 332 -13.37 -19.08 26.64
N ILE A 333 -12.70 -18.68 25.56
CA ILE A 333 -12.14 -19.60 24.57
C ILE A 333 -10.64 -19.63 24.81
N SER A 334 -10.14 -20.76 25.29
CA SER A 334 -8.70 -21.03 25.43
C SER A 334 -8.00 -20.99 24.07
N PRO A 335 -6.73 -20.57 24.00
CA PRO A 335 -6.00 -20.46 22.75
C PRO A 335 -5.66 -21.85 22.23
N THR A 336 -6.41 -22.33 21.24
CA THR A 336 -6.03 -23.54 20.51
C THR A 336 -4.97 -23.15 19.47
N THR A 337 -3.73 -23.47 19.80
CA THR A 337 -2.57 -23.47 18.92
C THR A 337 -2.84 -24.39 17.74
N THR A 338 -3.22 -23.83 16.59
CA THR A 338 -2.94 -24.33 15.23
C THR A 338 -3.57 -23.35 14.25
N SER A 339 -2.76 -22.45 13.70
CA SER A 339 -3.13 -21.68 12.52
C SER A 339 -3.33 -22.68 11.37
N LYS A 340 -4.58 -23.02 11.07
CA LYS A 340 -4.91 -23.69 9.82
C LYS A 340 -4.75 -22.69 8.69
N LEU A 341 -3.50 -22.50 8.26
CA LEU A 341 -3.09 -21.83 7.01
C LEU A 341 -3.52 -22.60 5.74
N ALA A 342 -4.36 -23.65 5.86
CA ALA A 342 -4.40 -24.75 4.89
C ALA A 342 -5.65 -24.83 3.99
N ASN A 343 -6.65 -23.96 4.10
CA ASN A 343 -7.93 -24.18 3.40
C ASN A 343 -8.34 -23.12 2.37
N CYS A 344 -7.40 -22.32 1.85
CA CYS A 344 -7.67 -21.51 0.65
C CYS A 344 -6.75 -21.95 -0.52
N GLU A 345 -7.15 -23.01 -1.20
CA GLU A 345 -6.72 -23.27 -2.58
C GLU A 345 -7.26 -22.16 -3.50
N GLY A 346 -6.71 -20.94 -3.41
CA GLY A 346 -7.15 -19.82 -4.25
C GLY A 346 -6.90 -18.41 -3.71
N CYS A 347 -6.47 -18.23 -2.46
CA CYS A 347 -6.15 -16.91 -1.92
C CYS A 347 -4.76 -16.50 -2.39
N ILE A 348 -4.69 -16.01 -3.62
CA ILE A 348 -3.45 -15.75 -4.37
C ILE A 348 -3.24 -14.25 -4.62
N PHE A 349 -4.16 -13.40 -4.15
CA PHE A 349 -4.01 -11.93 -4.07
C PHE A 349 -3.13 -11.47 -2.88
N VAL A 350 -2.27 -12.36 -2.39
CA VAL A 350 -1.38 -12.15 -1.24
C VAL A 350 -0.38 -11.00 -1.49
N ILE A 351 -0.07 -10.73 -2.76
CA ILE A 351 0.79 -9.62 -3.18
C ILE A 351 0.22 -8.27 -2.73
N LEU A 352 -1.09 -8.06 -2.91
CA LEU A 352 -1.78 -6.86 -2.42
C LEU A 352 -1.72 -6.80 -0.89
N TYR A 353 -1.94 -7.91 -0.20
CA TYR A 353 -1.93 -7.96 1.26
C TYR A 353 -0.61 -7.53 1.90
N PHE A 354 0.55 -7.91 1.33
CA PHE A 354 1.85 -7.54 1.91
C PHE A 354 2.24 -6.08 1.70
N VAL A 355 1.75 -5.43 0.64
CA VAL A 355 1.85 -3.96 0.48
C VAL A 355 0.97 -3.25 1.52
N LEU A 356 -0.10 -3.90 2.00
CA LEU A 356 -1.14 -3.31 2.84
C LEU A 356 -0.96 -3.54 4.34
N LEU A 357 -0.46 -4.71 4.75
CA LEU A 357 -0.22 -5.03 6.17
C LEU A 357 0.75 -4.06 6.84
N ARG A 358 1.75 -3.60 6.08
CA ARG A 358 2.79 -2.72 6.64
C ARG A 358 2.45 -1.24 6.59
N VAL A 359 1.39 -0.82 5.90
CA VAL A 359 0.89 0.58 5.92
C VAL A 359 0.73 1.09 7.35
N PHE A 360 0.40 0.21 8.30
CA PHE A 360 0.19 0.56 9.70
C PHE A 360 1.39 0.33 10.61
N CYS A 361 2.58 0.02 10.08
CA CYS A 361 3.83 -0.19 10.83
C CYS A 361 3.77 -1.25 11.95
N LEU A 362 2.71 -2.08 12.01
CA LEU A 362 2.49 -3.09 13.03
C LEU A 362 2.78 -4.48 12.44
N SER A 363 3.71 -5.21 13.08
CA SER A 363 4.10 -6.58 12.70
C SER A 363 3.35 -7.63 13.52
#